data_AF-A0A117T1P4-F1
#
_entry.id   AF-A0A117T1P4-F1
#
_cell.length_a   1.000
_cell.length_b   1.000
_cell.length_c   1.000
_cell.angle_alpha   90.00
_cell.angle_beta   90.00
_cell.angle_gamma   90.00
#
_symmetry.space_group_name_H-M   'P 1'
#
loop_
_entity.id
_entity.type
_entity.pdbx_description
1 polymer ?
#
loop_
_entity_poly.entity_id
_entity_poly.type
_entity_poly.pdbx_seq_one_letter_code
_entity_poly.pdbx_strand_id
1 'polypeptide(L)'
;MKGKNAFDFACLRQSGEMKGKNASDSASMRRNDEMKGKNAFDFACVRRNCEMKGKNASDFTHMRRNGEMKGKNAFDFACVRRNGKIKGRNASDSARMGQIGQMKGKNASDFARVSGKALCTGRR
;
A
#
# COMPACT_ATOMS: atom_id res chain seq x y z
N MET A 1 1.16 -13.24 -11.76
CA MET A 1 -0.05 -13.40 -12.60
C MET A 1 -0.25 -12.19 -13.51
N LYS A 2 -0.68 -12.38 -14.77
CA LYS A 2 -0.96 -11.27 -15.72
C LYS A 2 -2.34 -11.46 -16.35
N GLY A 3 -3.11 -10.39 -16.50
CA GLY A 3 -4.43 -10.46 -17.15
C GLY A 3 -5.15 -9.12 -17.17
N LYS A 4 -6.27 -9.00 -17.90
CA LYS A 4 -7.10 -7.78 -17.84
C LYS A 4 -7.63 -7.56 -16.42
N ASN A 5 -8.12 -8.64 -15.80
CA ASN A 5 -8.48 -8.72 -14.39
C ASN A 5 -7.66 -9.85 -13.79
N ALA A 6 -6.82 -9.53 -12.80
CA ALA A 6 -5.94 -10.48 -12.13
C ALA A 6 -6.39 -10.57 -10.67
N PHE A 7 -6.78 -11.77 -10.22
CA PHE A 7 -7.18 -12.05 -8.85
C PHE A 7 -6.47 -13.27 -8.26
N ASP A 8 -5.89 -13.14 -7.09
CA ASP A 8 -5.11 -14.21 -6.44
C ASP A 8 -5.48 -14.31 -4.95
N PHE A 9 -5.46 -15.54 -4.44
CA PHE A 9 -5.71 -15.85 -3.04
C PHE A 9 -4.70 -16.88 -2.55
N ALA A 10 -4.00 -16.57 -1.46
CA ALA A 10 -3.02 -17.47 -0.87
C ALA A 10 -3.01 -17.38 0.65
N CYS A 11 -2.74 -18.46 1.37
CA CYS A 11 -2.51 -18.36 2.81
C CYS A 11 -1.12 -17.77 3.11
N LEU A 12 -0.09 -18.26 2.42
CA LEU A 12 1.29 -17.84 2.59
C LEU A 12 1.95 -17.67 1.23
N ARG A 13 2.67 -16.56 1.05
CA ARG A 13 3.43 -16.30 -0.16
C ARG A 13 4.79 -15.70 0.15
N GLN A 14 5.83 -16.27 -0.45
CA GLN A 14 7.16 -15.71 -0.32
C GLN A 14 7.37 -14.50 -1.24
N SER A 15 6.92 -14.61 -2.49
CA SER A 15 7.05 -13.54 -3.47
C SER A 15 5.90 -13.53 -4.47
N GLY A 16 5.49 -12.33 -4.90
CA GLY A 16 4.38 -12.13 -5.79
C GLY A 16 4.51 -10.98 -6.77
N GLU A 17 4.10 -11.20 -8.01
CA GLU A 17 3.88 -10.10 -8.95
C GLU A 17 2.52 -10.24 -9.64
N MET A 18 1.71 -9.19 -9.59
CA MET A 18 0.42 -9.12 -10.30
C MET A 18 0.36 -7.91 -11.21
N LYS A 19 0.01 -8.14 -12.48
CA LYS A 19 -0.15 -7.09 -13.50
C LYS A 19 -1.51 -7.20 -14.18
N GLY A 20 -2.28 -6.11 -14.18
CA GLY A 20 -3.55 -6.07 -14.92
C GLY A 20 -4.22 -4.70 -14.97
N LYS A 21 -5.36 -4.56 -15.65
CA LYS A 21 -6.15 -3.31 -15.52
C LYS A 21 -6.71 -3.22 -14.10
N ASN A 22 -7.27 -4.32 -13.62
CA ASN A 22 -7.65 -4.51 -12.22
C ASN A 22 -6.81 -5.65 -11.65
N ALA A 23 -6.08 -5.39 -10.57
CA ALA A 23 -5.30 -6.38 -9.86
C ALA A 23 -5.77 -6.39 -8.40
N SER A 24 -6.20 -7.54 -7.92
CA SER A 24 -6.65 -7.74 -6.55
C SER A 24 -5.94 -8.96 -5.97
N ASP A 25 -5.37 -8.86 -4.77
CA ASP A 25 -4.66 -9.97 -4.13
C ASP A 25 -5.08 -10.03 -2.67
N SER A 26 -5.27 -11.24 -2.14
CA SER A 26 -5.55 -11.43 -0.71
C SER A 26 -4.74 -12.59 -0.13
N ALA A 27 -4.00 -12.33 0.94
CA ALA A 27 -3.26 -13.38 1.63
C ALA A 27 -3.00 -13.12 3.11
N SER A 28 -2.90 -14.18 3.92
CA SER A 28 -2.61 -14.01 5.34
C SER A 28 -1.20 -13.48 5.59
N MET A 29 -0.19 -14.03 4.91
CA MET A 29 1.21 -13.64 5.11
C MET A 29 1.97 -13.52 3.80
N ARG A 30 2.68 -12.40 3.62
CA ARG A 30 3.56 -12.20 2.46
C ARG A 30 4.90 -11.57 2.81
N ARG A 31 5.98 -12.03 2.14
CA ARG A 31 7.30 -11.39 2.28
C ARG A 31 7.50 -10.25 1.29
N ASN A 32 7.33 -10.49 0.00
CA ASN A 32 7.56 -9.47 -1.04
C ASN A 32 6.46 -9.51 -2.09
N ASP A 33 5.77 -8.40 -2.36
CA ASP A 33 4.84 -8.32 -3.48
C ASP A 33 4.96 -7.04 -4.27
N GLU A 34 4.69 -7.15 -5.56
CA GLU A 34 4.49 -6.02 -6.45
C GLU A 34 3.16 -6.14 -7.22
N MET A 35 2.32 -5.11 -7.11
CA MET A 35 1.07 -5.02 -7.85
C MET A 35 1.07 -3.81 -8.78
N LYS A 36 0.80 -4.05 -10.06
CA LYS A 36 0.70 -3.00 -11.08
C LYS A 36 -0.64 -3.06 -11.79
N GLY A 37 -1.37 -1.95 -11.80
CA GLY A 37 -2.59 -1.86 -12.59
C GLY A 37 -3.25 -0.49 -12.64
N LYS A 38 -4.38 -0.35 -13.34
CA LYS A 38 -5.17 0.89 -13.20
C LYS A 38 -5.77 0.96 -11.80
N ASN A 39 -6.33 -0.15 -11.34
CA ASN A 39 -6.81 -0.34 -9.98
C ASN A 39 -6.03 -1.50 -9.35
N ALA A 40 -5.37 -1.25 -8.24
CA ALA A 40 -4.63 -2.23 -7.46
C ALA A 40 -5.19 -2.27 -6.04
N PHE A 41 -5.66 -3.44 -5.61
CA PHE A 41 -6.22 -3.66 -4.28
C PHE A 41 -5.52 -4.83 -3.60
N ASP A 42 -5.12 -4.64 -2.35
CA ASP A 42 -4.42 -5.69 -1.63
C ASP A 42 -4.89 -5.80 -0.19
N PHE A 43 -5.02 -7.04 0.27
CA PHE A 43 -5.42 -7.38 1.62
C PHE A 43 -4.45 -8.40 2.19
N ALA A 44 -3.78 -8.06 3.29
CA ALA A 44 -2.97 -9.05 3.99
C ALA A 44 -2.79 -8.84 5.48
N CYS A 45 -2.82 -9.90 6.28
CA CYS A 45 -2.60 -9.75 7.73
C CYS A 45 -1.16 -9.27 8.02
N VAL A 46 -0.15 -9.90 7.43
CA VAL A 46 1.26 -9.54 7.68
C VAL A 46 2.05 -9.42 6.38
N ARG A 47 2.80 -8.31 6.25
CA ARG A 47 3.64 -8.03 5.10
C ARG A 47 5.02 -7.52 5.50
N ARG A 48 6.06 -8.03 4.85
CA ARG A 48 7.40 -7.46 4.99
C ARG A 48 7.60 -6.30 4.02
N ASN A 49 7.51 -6.54 2.72
CA ASN A 49 7.68 -5.53 1.68
C ASN A 49 6.52 -5.59 0.67
N CYS A 50 5.95 -4.43 0.34
CA CYS A 50 4.92 -4.32 -0.70
C CYS A 50 5.18 -3.07 -1.57
N GLU A 51 5.03 -3.22 -2.89
CA GLU A 51 4.98 -2.10 -3.82
C GLU A 51 3.70 -2.13 -4.67
N MET A 52 2.93 -1.05 -4.63
CA MET A 52 1.69 -0.92 -5.41
C MET A 52 1.76 0.28 -6.33
N LYS A 53 1.52 0.06 -7.62
CA LYS A 53 1.49 1.08 -8.67
C LYS A 53 0.16 1.06 -9.40
N GLY A 54 -0.56 2.18 -9.39
CA GLY A 54 -1.74 2.30 -10.22
C GLY A 54 -2.40 3.68 -10.26
N LYS A 55 -3.53 3.83 -10.96
CA LYS A 55 -4.31 5.07 -10.85
C LYS A 55 -4.97 5.14 -9.47
N ASN A 56 -5.57 4.04 -9.05
CA ASN A 56 -6.11 3.83 -7.71
C ASN A 56 -5.35 2.66 -7.09
N ALA A 57 -4.70 2.89 -5.96
CA ALA A 57 -4.00 1.87 -5.19
C ALA A 57 -4.51 1.88 -3.75
N SER A 58 -4.97 0.73 -3.25
CA SER A 58 -5.42 0.59 -1.86
C SER A 58 -4.80 -0.64 -1.22
N ASP A 59 -4.13 -0.47 -0.08
CA ASP A 59 -3.54 -1.57 0.71
C ASP A 59 -4.19 -1.61 2.09
N PHE A 60 -4.61 -2.80 2.50
CA PHE A 60 -5.16 -3.05 3.81
C PHE A 60 -4.34 -4.14 4.49
N THR A 61 -3.70 -3.78 5.59
CA THR A 61 -2.84 -4.70 6.31
C THR A 61 -2.90 -4.57 7.82
N HIS A 62 -2.68 -5.65 8.56
CA HIS A 62 -2.57 -5.54 10.01
C HIS A 62 -1.15 -5.08 10.39
N MET A 63 -0.12 -5.71 9.82
CA MET A 63 1.28 -5.33 10.08
C MET A 63 2.09 -5.25 8.80
N ARG A 64 2.75 -4.10 8.59
CA ARG A 64 3.67 -3.88 7.47
C ARG A 64 5.01 -3.31 7.90
N ARG A 65 6.10 -3.93 7.47
CA ARG A 65 7.44 -3.39 7.70
C ARG A 65 7.77 -2.28 6.70
N ASN A 66 7.67 -2.55 5.41
CA ASN A 66 8.00 -1.62 4.33
C ASN A 66 6.87 -1.60 3.28
N GLY A 67 6.42 -0.42 2.88
CA GLY A 67 5.44 -0.25 1.80
C GLY A 67 5.72 0.97 0.95
N GLU A 68 5.57 0.81 -0.37
CA GLU A 68 5.55 1.92 -1.32
C GLU A 68 4.26 1.88 -2.15
N MET A 69 3.55 2.99 -2.18
CA MET A 69 2.31 3.15 -2.95
C MET A 69 2.43 4.35 -3.87
N LYS A 70 2.18 4.14 -5.16
CA LYS A 70 2.22 5.19 -6.16
C LYS A 70 0.94 5.18 -6.99
N GLY A 71 0.22 6.30 -6.97
CA GLY A 71 -0.94 6.45 -7.84
C GLY A 71 -1.56 7.84 -7.90
N LYS A 72 -2.68 8.00 -8.61
CA LYS A 72 -3.44 9.26 -8.52
C LYS A 72 -4.16 9.33 -7.18
N ASN A 73 -4.80 8.24 -6.80
CA ASN A 73 -5.40 8.01 -5.49
C ASN A 73 -4.66 6.84 -4.84
N ALA A 74 -4.03 7.08 -3.70
CA ALA A 74 -3.31 6.05 -2.94
C ALA A 74 -3.81 6.07 -1.51
N PHE A 75 -4.35 4.93 -1.05
CA PHE A 75 -4.93 4.77 0.29
C PHE A 75 -4.25 3.61 1.02
N ASP A 76 -3.68 3.89 2.18
CA ASP A 76 -3.01 2.90 3.01
C ASP A 76 -3.70 2.76 4.36
N PHE A 77 -4.07 1.55 4.72
CA PHE A 77 -4.61 1.25 6.06
C PHE A 77 -3.78 0.16 6.73
N ALA A 78 -3.18 0.50 7.87
CA ALA A 78 -2.32 -0.42 8.61
C ALA A 78 -2.55 -0.35 10.12
N CYS A 79 -2.70 -1.47 10.85
CA CYS A 79 -2.65 -1.36 12.32
C CYS A 79 -1.26 -0.94 12.78
N VAL A 80 -0.21 -1.57 12.25
CA VAL A 80 1.19 -1.24 12.56
C VAL A 80 1.99 -1.09 11.28
N ARG A 81 2.70 0.03 11.14
CA ARG A 81 3.60 0.28 10.01
C ARG A 81 4.94 0.84 10.44
N ARG A 82 6.02 0.24 9.96
CA ARG A 82 7.38 0.74 10.24
C ARG A 82 7.84 1.80 9.24
N ASN A 83 7.83 1.48 7.95
CA ASN A 83 8.31 2.34 6.87
C ASN A 83 7.27 2.39 5.75
N GLY A 84 6.78 3.58 5.43
CA GLY A 84 5.79 3.80 4.37
C GLY A 84 6.16 4.97 3.48
N LYS A 85 5.97 4.81 2.17
CA LYS A 85 6.02 5.91 1.19
C LYS A 85 4.74 5.89 0.37
N ILE A 86 3.99 6.99 0.39
CA ILE A 86 2.76 7.14 -0.39
C ILE A 86 2.91 8.35 -1.29
N LYS A 87 2.82 8.13 -2.59
CA LYS A 87 2.91 9.19 -3.60
C LYS A 87 1.67 9.20 -4.47
N GLY A 88 0.92 10.30 -4.40
CA GLY A 88 -0.20 10.47 -5.32
C GLY A 88 -0.81 11.85 -5.31
N ARG A 89 -1.80 12.12 -6.15
CA ARG A 89 -2.50 13.41 -6.11
C ARG A 89 -3.33 13.50 -4.82
N ASN A 90 -4.05 12.43 -4.53
CA ASN A 90 -4.74 12.18 -3.27
C ASN A 90 -4.02 11.02 -2.59
N ALA A 91 -3.31 11.29 -1.51
CA ALA A 91 -2.58 10.32 -0.71
C ALA A 91 -3.18 10.31 0.69
N SER A 92 -3.63 9.16 1.14
CA SER A 92 -4.24 9.00 2.45
C SER A 92 -3.64 7.81 3.16
N ASP A 93 -3.42 7.98 4.45
CA ASP A 93 -2.73 7.03 5.30
C ASP A 93 -3.45 6.97 6.63
N SER A 94 -3.69 5.77 7.12
CA SER A 94 -4.39 5.55 8.36
C SER A 94 -3.72 4.40 9.09
N ALA A 95 -3.06 4.72 10.20
CA ALA A 95 -2.41 3.73 11.02
C ALA A 95 -2.65 3.87 12.51
N ARG A 96 -2.71 2.75 13.24
CA ARG A 96 -2.74 2.85 14.71
C ARG A 96 -1.35 3.20 15.24
N MET A 97 -0.32 2.57 14.69
CA MET A 97 1.09 2.81 15.05
C MET A 97 1.93 2.96 13.79
N GLY A 98 2.58 4.11 13.58
CA GLY A 98 3.47 4.39 12.46
C GLY A 98 4.85 4.85 12.93
N GLN A 99 5.96 4.37 12.36
CA GLN A 99 7.30 4.89 12.73
C GLN A 99 7.86 5.91 11.74
N ILE A 100 7.97 5.56 10.46
CA ILE A 100 8.59 6.40 9.43
C ILE A 100 7.65 6.42 8.21
N GLY A 101 7.07 7.58 7.93
CA GLY A 101 6.17 7.80 6.81
C GLY A 101 6.60 8.98 5.95
N GLN A 102 6.56 8.83 4.63
CA GLN A 102 6.62 9.96 3.70
C GLN A 102 5.39 9.95 2.81
N MET A 103 4.69 11.07 2.77
CA MET A 103 3.55 11.27 1.91
C MET A 103 3.81 12.45 0.99
N LYS A 104 3.57 12.25 -0.31
CA LYS A 104 3.70 13.31 -1.31
C LYS A 104 2.47 13.38 -2.17
N GLY A 105 1.76 14.50 -2.11
CA GLY A 105 0.55 14.70 -2.89
C GLY A 105 -0.08 16.06 -2.73
N LYS A 106 -0.93 16.45 -3.69
CA LYS A 106 -1.66 17.71 -3.60
C LYS A 106 -2.55 17.72 -2.36
N ASN A 107 -3.27 16.62 -2.17
CA ASN A 107 -4.06 16.32 -0.99
C ASN A 107 -3.41 15.13 -0.29
N ALA A 108 -2.65 15.39 0.77
CA ALA A 108 -2.01 14.36 1.59
C ALA A 108 -2.59 14.41 3.01
N SER A 109 -3.07 13.27 3.52
CA SER A 109 -3.68 13.17 4.85
C SER A 109 -3.16 11.94 5.58
N ASP A 110 -2.55 12.14 6.75
CA ASP A 110 -2.02 11.08 7.61
C ASP A 110 -2.81 11.05 8.93
N PHE A 111 -3.41 9.90 9.24
CA PHE A 111 -4.15 9.65 10.46
C PHE A 111 -3.45 8.53 11.25
N ALA A 112 -2.49 8.92 12.08
CA ALA A 112 -1.78 8.01 12.98
C ALA A 112 -2.13 8.28 14.44
N ARG A 113 -2.55 7.25 15.21
CA ARG A 113 -2.76 7.41 16.67
C ARG A 113 -1.43 7.60 17.41
N VAL A 114 -0.41 6.88 16.99
CA VAL A 114 0.97 7.05 17.45
C VAL A 114 1.86 7.07 16.23
N SER A 115 2.46 8.22 15.95
CA SER A 115 3.42 8.39 14.85
C SER A 115 4.81 8.71 15.40
N GLY A 116 5.82 8.15 14.74
CA GLY A 116 7.20 8.62 14.85
C GLY A 116 7.42 9.81 13.91
N LYS A 117 8.28 9.65 12.91
CA LYS A 117 8.58 10.68 11.90
C LYS A 117 7.67 10.51 10.68
N ALA A 118 6.70 11.42 10.53
CA ALA A 118 5.88 11.54 9.33
C ALA A 118 6.21 12.84 8.57
N LEU A 119 6.40 12.75 7.25
CA LEU A 119 6.75 13.87 6.39
C LEU A 119 5.72 13.98 5.26
N CYS A 120 4.81 14.94 5.38
CA CYS A 120 3.76 15.21 4.40
C CYS A 120 4.15 16.44 3.56
N THR A 121 4.39 16.23 2.26
CA THR A 121 4.76 17.31 1.33
C THR A 121 3.69 17.48 0.25
N GLY A 122 2.98 18.61 0.32
CA GLY A 122 2.02 19.02 -0.71
C GLY A 122 2.56 20.15 -1.58
N ARG A 123 2.48 20.00 -2.90
CA ARG A 123 2.58 21.13 -3.83
C ARG A 123 1.16 21.51 -4.25
N ARG A 124 0.77 22.77 -3.99
CA ARG A 124 -0.46 23.38 -4.51
C ARG A 124 -0.43 23.32 -6.05
#